data_AF-A0A942XMH6-F1
#
_entry.id   AF-A0A942XMH6-F1
#
_cell.length_a   1.000
_cell.length_b   1.000
_cell.length_c   1.000
_cell.angle_alpha   90.00
_cell.angle_beta   90.00
_cell.angle_gamma   90.00
#
_symmetry.space_group_name_H-M   'P 1'
#
loop_
_entity.id
_entity.type
_entity.pdbx_description
1 polymer ?
#
loop_
_entity_poly.entity_id
_entity_poly.type
_entity_poly.pdbx_seq_one_letter_code
_entity_poly.pdbx_strand_id
1 'polypeptide(L)'
;MSFGIEAVKFEAALKDVGALLGYVSQRPDKEIRKGPDNLWCGSNDHYLLFECKSEVSGTRQEITKHEAGQMNNHCAWFEDQYGQNANVDRFMIISTKTLSYEGDFTHKVKIIRPNKLKILKDQIKGFIRELKQFSLDEISDDTLHEFLTLHHLNIEDFSEQYSEEYYHKTR
;
A
#
# COMPACT_ATOMS: atom_id res chain seq x y z
N MET A 1 -8.77 7.81 -2.73
CA MET A 1 -8.06 6.68 -3.36
C MET A 1 -8.84 6.13 -4.56
N SER A 2 -8.44 6.47 -5.78
CA SER A 2 -8.96 5.91 -7.04
C SER A 2 -7.93 6.19 -8.13
N PHE A 3 -7.87 5.35 -9.17
CA PHE A 3 -7.03 5.65 -10.32
C PHE A 3 -7.57 6.86 -11.10
N GLY A 4 -6.69 7.57 -11.79
CA GLY A 4 -7.02 8.79 -12.55
C GLY A 4 -7.15 10.06 -11.70
N ILE A 5 -6.67 10.04 -10.46
CA ILE A 5 -6.54 11.24 -9.61
C ILE A 5 -5.07 11.61 -9.47
N GLU A 6 -4.81 12.89 -9.21
CA GLU A 6 -3.46 13.41 -8.96
C GLU A 6 -2.73 12.59 -7.88
N ALA A 7 -1.48 12.23 -8.15
CA ALA A 7 -0.65 11.40 -7.27
C ALA A 7 -0.59 11.98 -5.85
N VAL A 8 -0.38 13.29 -5.73
CA VAL A 8 -0.32 13.99 -4.45
C VAL A 8 -1.60 13.81 -3.61
N LYS A 9 -2.77 13.81 -4.25
CA LYS A 9 -4.07 13.59 -3.58
C LYS A 9 -4.28 12.12 -3.24
N PHE A 10 -3.82 11.22 -4.11
CA PHE A 10 -3.86 9.78 -3.87
C PHE A 10 -3.05 9.40 -2.63
N GLU A 11 -1.79 9.81 -2.61
CA GLU A 11 -0.83 9.53 -1.53
C GLU A 11 -1.25 10.16 -0.20
N ALA A 12 -1.82 11.38 -0.24
CA ALA A 12 -2.40 12.01 0.95
C ALA A 12 -3.55 11.17 1.52
N ALA A 13 -4.49 10.76 0.67
CA ALA A 13 -5.60 9.92 1.10
C ALA A 13 -5.13 8.54 1.60
N LEU A 14 -4.07 7.98 1.01
CA LEU A 14 -3.48 6.73 1.50
C LEU A 14 -2.82 6.94 2.87
N LYS A 15 -2.14 8.07 3.10
CA LYS A 15 -1.60 8.42 4.42
C LYS A 15 -2.71 8.50 5.48
N ASP A 16 -3.79 9.23 5.17
CA ASP A 16 -4.92 9.44 6.07
C ASP A 16 -5.65 8.13 6.39
N VAL A 17 -5.78 7.24 5.40
CA VAL A 17 -6.33 5.89 5.62
C VAL A 17 -5.44 5.07 6.54
N GLY A 18 -4.13 5.08 6.36
CA GLY A 18 -3.21 4.38 7.26
C GLY A 18 -3.39 4.85 8.72
N ALA A 19 -3.44 6.16 8.92
CA ALA A 19 -3.67 6.74 10.25
C ALA A 19 -5.04 6.40 10.83
N LEU A 20 -6.10 6.40 10.01
CA LEU A 20 -7.45 5.99 10.41
C LEU A 20 -7.50 4.54 10.92
N LEU A 21 -6.71 3.66 10.31
CA LEU A 21 -6.62 2.24 10.69
C LEU A 21 -5.70 2.00 11.91
N GLY A 22 -5.13 3.06 12.50
CA GLY A 22 -4.24 2.96 13.64
C GLY A 22 -2.77 2.73 13.28
N TYR A 23 -2.39 2.79 12.00
CA TYR A 23 -1.00 2.67 11.57
C TYR A 23 -0.23 3.98 11.75
N VAL A 24 1.06 3.87 12.10
CA VAL A 24 2.00 4.99 11.91
C VAL A 24 2.19 5.17 10.40
N SER A 25 1.72 6.29 9.86
CA SER A 25 1.56 6.49 8.42
C SER A 25 2.27 7.77 7.95
N GLN A 26 3.16 7.62 6.98
CA GLN A 26 4.07 8.67 6.49
C GLN A 26 4.10 8.74 4.96
N ARG A 27 4.63 9.87 4.44
CA ARG A 27 4.97 10.05 3.01
C ARG A 27 6.44 10.46 2.87
N PRO A 28 7.41 9.52 2.96
CA PRO A 28 8.83 9.83 2.96
C PRO A 28 9.29 10.69 1.77
N ASP A 29 8.89 10.35 0.53
CA ASP A 29 9.26 11.17 -0.63
C ASP A 29 8.77 12.62 -0.50
N LYS A 30 7.55 12.83 0.01
CA LYS A 30 7.00 14.16 0.22
C LYS A 30 7.67 14.93 1.37
N GLU A 31 7.99 14.23 2.46
CA GLU A 31 8.44 14.81 3.73
C GLU A 31 9.95 15.07 3.74
N ILE A 32 10.75 14.16 3.18
CA ILE A 32 12.22 14.21 3.21
C ILE A 32 12.88 14.08 1.82
N ARG A 33 12.09 14.04 0.73
CA ARG A 33 12.56 13.90 -0.66
C ARG A 33 13.39 12.63 -0.92
N LYS A 34 13.11 11.57 -0.16
CA LYS A 34 13.73 10.26 -0.24
C LYS A 34 12.76 9.19 0.27
N GLY A 35 12.88 7.97 -0.26
CA GLY A 35 12.08 6.83 0.16
C GLY A 35 10.79 6.68 -0.63
N PRO A 36 9.88 5.78 -0.20
CA PRO A 36 8.64 5.48 -0.92
C PRO A 36 7.63 6.63 -0.86
N ASP A 37 6.61 6.55 -1.71
CA ASP A 37 5.51 7.50 -1.74
C ASP A 37 4.71 7.47 -0.42
N ASN A 38 4.45 6.26 0.09
CA ASN A 38 3.81 6.05 1.39
C ASN A 38 4.49 4.89 2.14
N LEU A 39 4.54 5.01 3.46
CA LEU A 39 5.01 3.97 4.37
C LEU A 39 4.07 3.88 5.57
N TRP A 40 3.55 2.69 5.84
CA TRP A 40 2.78 2.37 7.04
C TRP A 40 3.58 1.43 7.94
N CYS A 41 3.45 1.59 9.25
CA CYS A 41 3.97 0.67 10.25
C CYS A 41 2.84 0.26 11.19
N GLY A 42 2.63 -1.05 11.34
CA GLY A 42 1.65 -1.64 12.26
C GLY A 42 2.30 -2.31 13.46
N SER A 43 1.61 -3.33 13.99
CA SER A 43 2.08 -4.18 15.08
C SER A 43 3.40 -4.87 14.74
N ASN A 44 4.21 -5.14 15.77
CA ASN A 44 5.45 -5.94 15.68
C ASN A 44 6.46 -5.42 14.65
N ASP A 45 6.53 -4.10 14.43
CA ASP A 45 7.40 -3.48 13.43
C ASP A 45 7.23 -4.10 12.03
N HIS A 46 5.99 -4.48 11.68
CA HIS A 46 5.64 -4.87 10.32
C HIS A 46 5.31 -3.62 9.50
N TYR A 47 5.99 -3.45 8.37
CA TYR A 47 5.86 -2.29 7.50
C TYR A 47 5.14 -2.63 6.20
N LEU A 48 4.33 -1.69 5.69
CA LEU A 48 3.79 -1.74 4.35
C LEU A 48 4.35 -0.55 3.54
N LEU A 49 5.14 -0.86 2.51
CA LEU A 49 5.76 0.12 1.62
C LEU A 49 4.95 0.24 0.33
N PHE A 50 4.63 1.47 -0.08
CA PHE A 50 3.82 1.72 -1.28
C PHE A 50 4.52 2.64 -2.28
N GLU A 51 4.55 2.19 -3.54
CA GLU A 51 4.82 3.00 -4.73
C GLU A 51 3.52 3.23 -5.50
N CYS A 52 3.15 4.48 -5.74
CA CYS A 52 1.86 4.88 -6.29
C CYS A 52 1.97 5.36 -7.73
N LYS A 53 1.44 4.57 -8.67
CA LYS A 53 1.25 4.96 -10.07
C LYS A 53 -0.24 5.20 -10.35
N SER A 54 -0.85 6.11 -9.59
CA SER A 54 -2.30 6.38 -9.67
C SER A 54 -2.73 7.16 -10.91
N GLU A 55 -1.81 7.89 -11.55
CA GLU A 55 -2.08 8.75 -12.72
C GLU A 55 -1.99 8.02 -14.06
N VAL A 56 -1.58 6.75 -14.07
CA VAL A 56 -1.44 6.00 -15.33
C VAL A 56 -2.80 5.64 -15.93
N SER A 57 -2.83 5.50 -17.25
CA SER A 57 -4.02 5.02 -17.97
C SER A 57 -4.49 3.66 -17.44
N GLY A 58 -5.81 3.44 -17.45
CA GLY A 58 -6.39 2.11 -17.23
C GLY A 58 -5.99 1.08 -18.29
N THR A 59 -5.50 1.53 -19.45
CA THR A 59 -4.99 0.69 -20.55
C THR A 59 -3.47 0.46 -20.51
N ARG A 60 -2.81 0.81 -19.40
CA ARG A 60 -1.37 0.57 -19.22
C ARG A 60 -1.06 -0.90 -19.47
N GLN A 61 -0.12 -1.17 -20.36
CA GLN A 61 0.24 -2.54 -20.71
C GLN A 61 1.21 -3.12 -19.68
N GLU A 62 2.25 -2.36 -19.33
CA GLU A 62 3.39 -2.88 -18.55
C GLU A 62 3.90 -1.86 -17.52
N ILE A 63 4.44 -2.37 -16.42
CA ILE A 63 5.37 -1.66 -15.53
C ILE A 63 6.69 -1.56 -16.28
N THR A 64 7.17 -0.35 -16.49
CA THR A 64 8.41 -0.09 -17.23
C THR A 64 9.65 -0.36 -16.38
N LYS A 65 10.79 -0.59 -17.04
CA LYS A 65 12.11 -0.63 -16.41
C LYS A 65 12.36 0.57 -15.47
N HIS A 66 11.92 1.75 -15.85
CA HIS A 66 12.11 2.95 -15.03
C HIS A 66 11.33 2.88 -13.71
N GLU A 67 10.05 2.50 -13.77
CA GLU A 67 9.20 2.34 -12.57
C GLU A 67 9.69 1.19 -11.67
N ALA A 68 10.17 0.10 -12.26
CA ALA A 68 10.81 -0.98 -11.51
C ALA A 68 12.09 -0.50 -10.81
N GLY A 69 12.91 0.31 -11.49
CA GLY A 69 14.09 0.95 -10.92
C GLY A 69 13.76 1.90 -9.76
N GLN A 70 12.68 2.67 -9.84
CA GLN A 70 12.19 3.51 -8.74
C GLN A 70 11.83 2.66 -7.52
N MET A 71 11.05 1.60 -7.71
CA MET A 71 10.72 0.67 -6.62
C MET A 71 11.99 0.06 -5.98
N ASN A 72 12.97 -0.35 -6.78
CA ASN A 72 14.23 -0.89 -6.27
C ASN A 72 14.99 0.13 -5.40
N ASN A 73 15.03 1.40 -5.81
CA ASN A 73 15.63 2.47 -5.00
C ASN A 73 14.91 2.66 -3.67
N HIS A 74 13.57 2.57 -3.65
CA HIS A 74 12.78 2.69 -2.43
C HIS A 74 13.00 1.49 -1.49
N CYS A 75 13.18 0.28 -2.04
CA CYS A 75 13.56 -0.89 -1.27
C CYS A 75 14.93 -0.70 -0.60
N ALA A 76 15.94 -0.26 -1.37
CA ALA A 76 17.28 -0.02 -0.84
C ALA A 76 17.28 1.08 0.24
N TRP A 77 16.51 2.15 0.05
CA TRP A 77 16.32 3.18 1.08
C TRP A 77 15.70 2.61 2.35
N PHE A 78 14.67 1.75 2.22
CA PHE A 78 14.05 1.13 3.39
C PHE A 78 15.05 0.26 4.17
N GLU A 79 15.85 -0.56 3.49
CA GLU A 79 16.87 -1.39 4.15
C GLU A 79 17.97 -0.57 4.83
N ASP A 80 18.35 0.58 4.27
CA ASP A 80 19.32 1.51 4.88
C ASP A 80 18.78 2.13 6.17
N GLN A 81 17.48 2.45 6.21
CA GLN A 81 16.85 3.10 7.37
C GLN A 81 16.41 2.14 8.47
N TYR A 82 15.90 0.96 8.09
CA TYR A 82 15.25 0.01 9.02
C TYR A 82 16.01 -1.32 9.15
N GLY A 83 17.00 -1.57 8.28
CA GLY A 83 17.78 -2.80 8.24
C GLY A 83 17.25 -3.84 7.23
N GLN A 84 18.15 -4.67 6.69
CA GLN A 84 17.83 -5.69 5.67
C GLN A 84 16.85 -6.77 6.15
N ASN A 85 16.79 -7.02 7.46
CA ASN A 85 15.93 -8.05 8.04
C ASN A 85 14.61 -7.47 8.60
N ALA A 86 14.33 -6.18 8.38
CA ALA A 86 13.07 -5.59 8.80
C ALA A 86 11.88 -6.24 8.06
N ASN A 87 10.79 -6.48 8.78
CA ASN A 87 9.62 -7.14 8.24
C ASN A 87 8.82 -6.14 7.38
N VAL A 88 8.78 -6.33 6.06
CA VAL A 88 8.11 -5.39 5.15
C VAL A 88 7.47 -6.06 3.94
N ASP A 89 6.20 -5.76 3.72
CA ASP A 89 5.51 -6.01 2.46
C ASP A 89 5.65 -4.80 1.53
N ARG A 90 5.96 -5.07 0.25
CA ARG A 90 6.26 -4.03 -0.76
C ARG A 90 5.21 -4.08 -1.86
N PHE A 91 4.53 -2.96 -2.07
CA PHE A 91 3.41 -2.85 -3.00
C PHE A 91 3.65 -1.79 -4.07
N MET A 92 3.33 -2.14 -5.31
CA MET A 92 3.14 -1.16 -6.38
C MET A 92 1.65 -1.02 -6.69
N ILE A 93 1.10 0.17 -6.51
CA ILE A 93 -0.29 0.51 -6.87
C ILE A 93 -0.30 1.00 -8.32
N ILE A 94 -0.66 0.11 -9.24
CA ILE A 94 -0.64 0.37 -10.68
C ILE A 94 -1.75 -0.42 -11.39
N SER A 95 -2.22 0.01 -12.57
CA SER A 95 -3.33 -0.62 -13.29
C SER A 95 -3.00 -1.95 -13.97
N THR A 96 -1.72 -2.25 -14.19
CA THR A 96 -1.24 -3.51 -14.78
C THR A 96 -0.43 -4.31 -13.78
N LYS A 97 -0.34 -5.62 -13.98
CA LYS A 97 0.57 -6.49 -13.22
C LYS A 97 1.72 -7.04 -14.06
N THR A 98 1.80 -6.66 -15.33
CA THR A 98 2.84 -7.13 -16.23
C THR A 98 4.07 -6.27 -16.04
N LEU A 99 5.18 -6.85 -15.59
CA LEU A 99 6.49 -6.22 -15.62
C LEU A 99 7.10 -6.38 -17.01
N SER A 100 7.61 -5.28 -17.58
CA SER A 100 8.29 -5.29 -18.87
C SER A 100 9.49 -6.21 -18.85
N TYR A 101 9.80 -6.84 -20.00
CA TYR A 101 10.97 -7.71 -20.17
C TYR A 101 12.31 -7.03 -19.79
N GLU A 102 12.39 -5.71 -19.94
CA GLU A 102 13.60 -4.93 -19.63
C GLU A 102 13.73 -4.51 -18.15
N GLY A 103 12.68 -4.78 -17.35
CA GLY A 103 12.60 -4.37 -15.95
C GLY A 103 12.84 -5.55 -15.02
N ASP A 104 13.34 -5.27 -13.83
CA ASP A 104 13.49 -6.30 -12.80
C ASP A 104 13.23 -5.71 -11.41
N PHE A 105 12.65 -6.52 -10.53
CA PHE A 105 12.49 -6.19 -9.12
C PHE A 105 13.56 -6.92 -8.32
N THR A 106 14.33 -6.16 -7.56
CA THR A 106 15.37 -6.69 -6.66
C THR A 106 14.81 -7.36 -5.40
N HIS A 107 13.52 -7.14 -5.13
CA HIS A 107 12.82 -7.62 -3.96
C HIS A 107 11.48 -8.22 -4.35
N LYS A 108 10.86 -8.98 -3.45
CA LYS A 108 9.48 -9.40 -3.62
C LYS A 108 8.56 -8.17 -3.59
N VAL A 109 7.87 -7.93 -4.70
CA VAL A 109 6.91 -6.83 -4.87
C VAL A 109 5.58 -7.41 -5.31
N LYS A 110 4.49 -6.99 -4.67
CA LYS A 110 3.12 -7.33 -5.08
C LYS A 110 2.41 -6.12 -5.67
N ILE A 111 1.37 -6.39 -6.46
CA ILE A 111 0.67 -5.36 -7.22
C ILE A 111 -0.74 -5.13 -6.66
N ILE A 112 -1.12 -3.88 -6.47
CA ILE A 112 -2.49 -3.48 -6.10
C ILE A 112 -3.16 -2.83 -7.32
N ARG A 113 -3.96 -3.63 -8.03
CA ARG A 113 -4.73 -3.18 -9.19
C ARG A 113 -6.09 -2.55 -8.81
N PRO A 114 -6.78 -1.86 -9.73
CA PRO A 114 -8.07 -1.20 -9.46
C PRO A 114 -9.10 -2.05 -8.73
N ASN A 115 -9.22 -3.34 -9.07
CA ASN A 115 -10.16 -4.25 -8.41
C ASN A 115 -9.81 -4.48 -6.94
N LYS A 116 -8.53 -4.74 -6.64
CA LYS A 116 -8.05 -4.93 -5.26
C LYS A 116 -8.14 -3.63 -4.45
N LEU A 117 -7.80 -2.49 -5.06
CA LEU A 117 -7.98 -1.18 -4.43
C LEU A 117 -9.47 -0.89 -4.14
N LYS A 118 -10.38 -1.29 -5.02
CA LYS A 118 -11.82 -1.18 -4.78
C LYS A 118 -12.24 -2.02 -3.57
N ILE A 119 -11.77 -3.26 -3.47
CA ILE A 119 -12.05 -4.15 -2.33
C ILE A 119 -11.55 -3.52 -1.03
N LEU A 120 -10.31 -3.03 -0.99
CA LEU A 120 -9.76 -2.32 0.18
C LEU A 120 -10.66 -1.14 0.60
N LYS A 121 -11.08 -0.32 -0.36
CA LYS A 121 -12.00 0.81 -0.07
C LYS A 121 -13.35 0.35 0.46
N ASP A 122 -13.89 -0.73 -0.07
CA ASP A 122 -15.18 -1.25 0.35
C ASP A 122 -15.10 -1.80 1.78
N GLN A 123 -13.97 -2.44 2.16
CA GLN A 123 -13.70 -2.87 3.53
C GLN A 123 -13.52 -1.69 4.51
N ILE A 124 -12.72 -0.68 4.13
CA ILE A 124 -12.57 0.55 4.95
C ILE A 124 -13.92 1.23 5.17
N LYS A 125 -14.78 1.29 4.14
CA LYS A 125 -16.13 1.84 4.28
C LYS A 125 -17.01 0.99 5.20
N GLY A 126 -16.87 -0.32 5.18
CA GLY A 126 -17.53 -1.24 6.11
C GLY A 126 -17.12 -0.92 7.55
N PHE A 127 -15.82 -0.91 7.79
CA PHE A 127 -15.23 -0.58 9.09
C PHE A 127 -15.72 0.75 9.64
N ILE A 128 -15.68 1.82 8.84
CA ILE A 128 -16.19 3.15 9.26
C ILE A 128 -17.68 3.10 9.63
N ARG A 129 -18.50 2.25 8.98
CA ARG A 129 -19.93 2.13 9.33
C ARG A 129 -20.14 1.45 10.66
N GLU A 130 -19.32 0.47 11.03
CA GLU A 130 -19.39 -0.15 12.35
C GLU A 130 -19.03 0.86 13.43
N LEU A 131 -17.98 1.67 13.21
CA LEU A 131 -17.59 2.73 14.14
C LEU A 131 -18.66 3.80 14.36
N LYS A 132 -19.54 4.06 13.38
CA LYS A 132 -20.62 5.06 13.51
C LYS A 132 -21.64 4.74 14.60
N GLN A 133 -21.72 3.49 15.03
CA GLN A 133 -22.69 3.05 16.04
C GLN A 133 -22.26 3.44 17.45
N PHE A 134 -21.02 3.88 17.63
CA PHE A 134 -20.43 4.19 18.92
C PHE A 134 -20.08 5.68 19.01
N SER A 135 -20.09 6.22 20.24
CA SER A 135 -19.29 7.41 20.51
C SER A 135 -17.81 6.98 20.61
N LEU A 136 -16.89 7.81 20.11
CA LEU A 136 -15.47 7.45 20.02
C LEU A 136 -14.84 7.13 21.39
N ASP A 137 -15.43 7.64 22.47
CA ASP A 137 -14.96 7.46 23.84
C ASP A 137 -15.45 6.15 24.49
N GLU A 138 -16.31 5.39 23.80
CA GLU A 138 -16.96 4.17 24.31
C GLU A 138 -16.46 2.88 23.65
N ILE A 139 -15.61 2.96 22.63
CA ILE A 139 -15.06 1.78 21.95
C ILE A 139 -13.85 1.26 22.74
N SER A 140 -13.88 -0.01 23.13
CA SER A 140 -12.70 -0.69 23.67
C SER A 140 -11.74 -1.09 22.56
N ASP A 141 -10.46 -1.23 22.91
CA ASP A 141 -9.42 -1.72 22.00
C ASP A 141 -9.77 -3.11 21.43
N ASP A 142 -10.40 -3.98 22.24
CA ASP A 142 -10.85 -5.31 21.81
C ASP A 142 -11.92 -5.22 20.70
N THR A 143 -12.94 -4.36 20.87
CA THR A 143 -13.98 -4.16 19.85
C THR A 143 -13.40 -3.54 18.57
N LEU A 144 -12.44 -2.62 18.71
CA LEU A 144 -11.75 -2.05 17.55
C LEU A 144 -10.97 -3.13 16.78
N HIS A 145 -10.26 -4.00 17.50
CA HIS A 145 -9.53 -5.12 16.92
C HIS A 145 -10.46 -6.14 16.24
N GLU A 146 -11.61 -6.44 16.83
CA GLU A 146 -12.65 -7.29 16.23
C GLU A 146 -13.14 -6.71 14.90
N PHE A 147 -13.39 -5.39 14.83
CA PHE A 147 -13.81 -4.75 13.59
C PHE A 147 -12.71 -4.70 12.52
N LEU A 148 -11.46 -4.44 12.91
CA LEU A 148 -10.33 -4.52 11.97
C LEU A 148 -10.19 -5.93 11.39
N THR A 149 -10.33 -6.95 12.23
CA THR A 149 -10.29 -8.36 11.84
C THR A 149 -11.46 -8.73 10.91
N LEU A 150 -12.68 -8.33 11.26
CA LEU A 150 -13.88 -8.57 10.47
C LEU A 150 -13.76 -8.01 9.04
N HIS A 151 -13.12 -6.86 8.90
CA HIS A 151 -12.93 -6.19 7.62
C HIS A 151 -11.61 -6.54 6.91
N HIS A 152 -10.80 -7.43 7.51
CA HIS A 152 -9.47 -7.82 7.02
C HIS A 152 -8.50 -6.64 6.85
N LEU A 153 -8.59 -5.66 7.76
CA LEU A 153 -7.79 -4.43 7.73
C LEU A 153 -6.56 -4.52 8.63
N ASN A 154 -6.33 -5.66 9.29
CA ASN A 154 -5.10 -5.96 10.01
C ASN A 154 -3.90 -6.09 9.06
N ILE A 155 -2.71 -5.83 9.58
CA ILE A 155 -1.50 -5.75 8.75
C ILE A 155 -1.10 -7.11 8.18
N GLU A 156 -1.41 -8.18 8.90
CA GLU A 156 -1.11 -9.56 8.53
C GLU A 156 -1.96 -10.02 7.32
N ASP A 157 -3.20 -9.56 7.23
CA ASP A 157 -4.12 -9.93 6.14
C ASP A 157 -3.90 -9.08 4.88
N PHE A 158 -3.34 -7.88 5.03
CA PHE A 158 -3.35 -6.84 4.00
C PHE A 158 -2.75 -7.33 2.67
N SER A 159 -1.59 -7.99 2.75
CA SER A 159 -0.82 -8.48 1.61
C SER A 159 -1.60 -9.53 0.81
N GLU A 160 -2.30 -10.46 1.47
CA GLU A 160 -3.08 -11.50 0.79
C GLU A 160 -4.39 -10.95 0.21
N GLN A 161 -5.08 -10.10 0.97
CA GLN A 161 -6.40 -9.61 0.59
C GLN A 161 -6.34 -8.60 -0.55
N TYR A 162 -5.38 -7.67 -0.51
CA TYR A 162 -5.42 -6.46 -1.33
C TYR A 162 -4.33 -6.39 -2.40
N SER A 163 -3.59 -7.47 -2.62
CA SER A 163 -2.56 -7.50 -3.67
C SER A 163 -2.58 -8.80 -4.48
N GLU A 164 -1.80 -8.84 -5.55
CA GLU A 164 -1.56 -10.03 -6.36
C GLU A 164 -0.11 -10.05 -6.87
N GLU A 165 0.41 -11.24 -7.18
CA GLU A 165 1.74 -11.39 -7.75
C GLU A 165 1.81 -10.76 -9.16
N TYR A 166 2.96 -10.17 -9.48
CA TYR A 166 3.21 -9.63 -10.83
C TYR A 166 3.53 -10.76 -11.82
N TYR A 167 3.39 -10.45 -13.10
CA TYR A 167 3.81 -11.31 -14.20
C TYR A 167 5.02 -10.68 -14.89
N HIS A 168 6.20 -11.32 -14.82
CA HIS A 168 7.36 -10.88 -15.59
C HIS A 168 7.24 -11.35 -17.04
N LYS A 169 7.13 -10.40 -17.96
CA LYS A 169 7.14 -10.70 -19.40
C LYS A 169 8.49 -11.29 -19.81
N THR A 170 8.47 -12.40 -20.55
CA THR A 170 9.67 -13.16 -20.90
C THR A 170 10.21 -12.89 -22.30
N ARG A 171 9.51 -12.07 -23.12
CA ARG A 171 9.86 -11.71 -24.51
C ARG A 171 9.29 -10.36 -24.93
#